data_AF-A0A2P6G4D2-F1
#
_entry.id   AF-A0A2P6G4D2-F1
#
_cell.length_a   1.000
_cell.length_b   1.000
_cell.length_c   1.000
_cell.angle_alpha   90.00
_cell.angle_beta   90.00
_cell.angle_gamma   90.00
#
_symmetry.space_group_name_H-M   'P 1'
#
loop_
_entity.id
_entity.type
_entity.pdbx_description
1 polymer ?
#
loop_
_entity_poly.entity_id
_entity_poly.type
_entity_poly.pdbx_seq_one_letter_code
_entity_poly.pdbx_strand_id
1 'polypeptide(L)'
;MTRERKSLIAGVGLLIFTVILAGVAVIAHNNSEPQPEWLLVMNAESGEFQKDTTSEDYTLSLTGLSAGTLAFTGRPEREAQTWDTSEFLDLWANEFGYDPPNAVNNANGVQVAVTLSDPRVGMSARDDGAVTPSAGAVTFTATPLPGQEPPTSLINQPTLFIDDIYMAFPPGLSEPDLQ
;
A
#
# COMPACT_ATOMS: atom_id res chain seq x y z
N MET A 1 -62.31 -14.10 49.57
CA MET A 1 -61.20 -13.13 49.45
C MET A 1 -60.11 -13.78 48.61
N THR A 2 -60.06 -13.51 47.30
CA THR A 2 -58.98 -13.98 46.41
C THR A 2 -58.92 -13.06 45.20
N ARG A 3 -58.27 -11.91 45.39
CA ARG A 3 -57.87 -10.98 44.32
C ARG A 3 -56.38 -11.23 44.05
N GLU A 4 -55.99 -11.03 42.80
CA GLU A 4 -54.60 -10.82 42.34
C GLU A 4 -53.76 -12.04 41.95
N ARG A 5 -53.96 -12.51 40.72
CA ARG A 5 -52.89 -13.10 39.88
C ARG A 5 -53.14 -12.74 38.41
N LYS A 6 -53.04 -11.45 38.04
CA LYS A 6 -53.13 -11.03 36.62
C LYS A 6 -52.08 -10.01 36.17
N SER A 7 -51.08 -9.70 36.99
CA SER A 7 -50.12 -8.63 36.67
C SER A 7 -48.66 -9.08 36.76
N LEU A 8 -48.28 -10.11 35.99
CA LEU A 8 -46.85 -10.48 35.87
C LEU A 8 -46.38 -10.78 34.43
N ILE A 9 -47.25 -10.65 33.42
CA ILE A 9 -46.90 -10.99 32.02
C ILE A 9 -46.55 -9.73 31.19
N ALA A 10 -46.90 -8.52 31.65
CA ALA A 10 -46.60 -7.28 30.92
C ALA A 10 -45.16 -6.74 31.11
N GLY A 11 -44.42 -7.22 32.11
CA GLY A 11 -43.07 -6.71 32.44
C GLY A 11 -41.89 -7.43 31.78
N VAL A 12 -42.09 -8.65 31.27
CA VAL A 12 -40.99 -9.47 30.73
C VAL A 12 -40.85 -9.30 29.21
N GLY A 13 -41.94 -8.98 28.49
CA GLY A 13 -41.91 -8.77 27.03
C GLY A 13 -41.17 -7.51 26.58
N LEU A 14 -41.14 -6.46 27.40
CA LEU A 14 -40.50 -5.17 27.05
C LEU A 14 -38.97 -5.19 27.20
N LEU A 15 -38.45 -6.08 28.06
CA LEU A 15 -37.01 -6.22 28.32
C LEU A 15 -36.31 -7.10 27.27
N ILE A 16 -37.03 -8.05 26.68
CA ILE A 16 -36.48 -8.91 25.62
C ILE A 16 -36.34 -8.13 24.30
N PHE A 17 -37.24 -7.19 24.01
CA PHE A 17 -37.22 -6.44 22.74
C PHE A 17 -36.10 -5.38 22.67
N THR A 18 -35.72 -4.80 23.81
CA THR A 18 -34.62 -3.82 23.89
C THR A 18 -33.24 -4.49 23.77
N VAL A 19 -33.07 -5.70 24.31
CA VAL A 19 -31.82 -6.46 24.20
C VAL A 19 -31.59 -6.95 22.76
N ILE A 20 -32.64 -7.31 22.01
CA ILE A 20 -32.51 -7.74 20.61
C ILE A 20 -32.11 -6.57 19.71
N LEU A 21 -32.69 -5.38 19.86
CA LEU A 21 -32.34 -4.22 19.04
C LEU A 21 -30.92 -3.69 19.33
N ALA A 22 -30.49 -3.71 20.59
CA ALA A 22 -29.12 -3.36 20.96
C ALA A 22 -28.10 -4.40 20.44
N GLY A 23 -28.44 -5.70 20.47
CA GLY A 23 -27.60 -6.76 19.92
C GLY A 23 -27.42 -6.65 18.40
N VAL A 24 -28.45 -6.25 17.65
CA VAL A 24 -28.34 -6.04 16.20
C VAL A 24 -27.48 -4.80 15.87
N ALA A 25 -27.54 -3.74 16.69
CA ALA A 25 -26.72 -2.55 16.49
C ALA A 25 -25.22 -2.82 16.74
N VAL A 26 -24.87 -3.66 17.72
CA VAL A 26 -23.46 -4.00 18.03
C VAL A 26 -22.87 -4.95 16.98
N ILE A 27 -23.65 -5.88 16.43
CA ILE A 27 -23.17 -6.81 15.39
C ILE A 27 -23.02 -6.11 14.02
N ALA A 28 -23.80 -5.06 13.76
CA ALA A 28 -23.69 -4.29 12.51
C ALA A 28 -22.48 -3.33 12.48
N HIS A 29 -21.90 -2.97 13.63
CA HIS A 29 -20.80 -1.99 13.69
C HIS A 29 -19.42 -2.58 13.39
N ASN A 30 -19.22 -3.90 13.58
CA ASN A 30 -17.89 -4.51 13.45
C ASN A 30 -17.45 -4.86 12.01
N ASN A 31 -18.30 -4.63 11.00
CA ASN A 31 -18.03 -5.07 9.61
C ASN A 31 -17.77 -3.91 8.63
N SER A 32 -17.43 -2.72 9.11
CA SER A 32 -17.21 -1.55 8.24
C SER A 32 -16.10 -0.62 8.71
N GLU A 33 -15.11 -1.15 9.44
CA GLU A 33 -13.86 -0.41 9.60
C GLU A 33 -13.18 -0.36 8.23
N PRO A 34 -12.86 0.85 7.70
CA PRO A 34 -12.15 0.96 6.43
C PRO A 34 -10.82 0.20 6.52
N GLN A 35 -10.47 -0.51 5.45
CA GLN A 35 -9.16 -1.18 5.41
C GLN A 35 -8.07 -0.11 5.50
N PRO A 36 -6.97 -0.37 6.25
CA PRO A 36 -5.90 0.58 6.36
C PRO A 36 -5.25 0.81 4.98
N GLU A 37 -5.05 2.08 4.66
CA GLU A 37 -4.28 2.56 3.52
C GLU A 37 -2.80 2.59 3.93
N TRP A 38 -2.00 1.69 3.37
CA TRP A 38 -0.57 1.58 3.65
C TRP A 38 0.22 2.43 2.65
N LEU A 39 0.96 3.42 3.14
CA LEU A 39 1.91 4.23 2.38
C LEU A 39 3.31 3.62 2.52
N LEU A 40 4.06 3.56 1.41
CA LEU A 40 5.28 2.79 1.34
C LEU A 40 6.50 3.70 1.10
N VAL A 41 7.62 3.34 1.71
CA VAL A 41 8.91 4.00 1.53
C VAL A 41 9.98 2.97 1.23
N MET A 42 10.51 3.03 0.02
CA MET A 42 11.64 2.23 -0.45
C MET A 42 12.91 3.07 -0.54
N ASN A 43 14.06 2.45 -0.27
CA ASN A 43 15.36 3.09 -0.42
C ASN A 43 16.24 2.24 -1.34
N ALA A 44 17.10 2.91 -2.10
CA ALA A 44 18.13 2.27 -2.91
C ALA A 44 19.47 2.99 -2.75
N GLU A 45 20.58 2.36 -3.15
CA GLU A 45 21.90 3.00 -3.17
C GLU A 45 22.02 4.00 -4.33
N SER A 46 21.44 3.65 -5.48
CA SER A 46 21.39 4.53 -6.65
C SER A 46 20.12 4.35 -7.46
N GLY A 47 19.78 5.37 -8.24
CA GLY A 47 18.72 5.30 -9.24
C GLY A 47 19.01 6.12 -10.49
N GLU A 48 18.32 5.82 -11.58
CA GLU A 48 18.45 6.54 -12.84
C GLU A 48 17.14 6.45 -13.62
N PHE A 49 16.70 7.58 -14.18
CA PHE A 49 15.62 7.58 -15.16
C PHE A 49 16.22 7.61 -16.57
N GLN A 50 15.79 6.69 -17.42
CA GLN A 50 16.16 6.65 -18.82
C GLN A 50 14.90 6.90 -19.66
N LYS A 51 14.88 8.00 -20.42
CA LYS A 51 13.71 8.39 -21.21
C LYS A 51 13.50 7.40 -22.35
N ASP A 52 12.27 6.93 -22.52
CA ASP A 52 11.90 6.17 -23.71
C ASP A 52 11.99 7.10 -24.94
N THR A 53 12.53 6.59 -26.03
CA THR A 53 12.68 7.37 -27.27
C THR A 53 11.39 7.42 -28.10
N THR A 54 10.38 6.66 -27.70
CA THR A 54 9.13 6.41 -28.43
C THR A 54 7.87 6.81 -27.66
N SER A 55 7.97 7.08 -26.35
CA SER A 55 6.87 7.58 -25.52
C SER A 55 7.34 8.71 -24.58
N GLU A 56 6.44 9.21 -23.74
CA GLU A 56 6.78 10.17 -22.67
C GLU A 56 7.22 9.46 -21.38
N ASP A 57 7.30 8.12 -21.40
CA ASP A 57 7.67 7.33 -20.24
C ASP A 57 9.18 7.27 -20.06
N TYR A 58 9.57 6.85 -18.87
CA TYR A 58 10.94 6.58 -18.48
C TYR A 58 11.03 5.15 -17.96
N THR A 59 12.19 4.54 -18.09
CA THR A 59 12.56 3.40 -17.24
C THR A 59 13.29 3.94 -16.01
N LEU A 60 12.70 3.77 -14.83
CA LEU A 60 13.39 4.00 -13.56
C LEU A 60 14.15 2.74 -13.16
N SER A 61 15.47 2.79 -13.12
CA SER A 61 16.30 1.73 -12.55
C SER A 61 16.69 2.10 -11.12
N LEU A 62 16.53 1.18 -10.17
CA LEU A 62 17.04 1.28 -8.81
C LEU A 62 18.00 0.13 -8.55
N THR A 63 19.15 0.41 -7.93
CA THR A 63 20.17 -0.59 -7.60
C THR A 63 20.54 -0.49 -6.12
N GLY A 64 20.80 -1.65 -5.50
CA GLY A 64 21.08 -1.72 -4.07
C GLY A 64 19.84 -1.41 -3.25
N LEU A 65 18.69 -2.00 -3.61
CA LEU A 65 17.46 -1.88 -2.83
C LEU A 65 17.70 -2.31 -1.38
N SER A 66 17.18 -1.52 -0.43
CA SER A 66 17.03 -1.96 0.95
C SER A 66 16.20 -3.24 1.00
N ALA A 67 16.60 -4.21 1.82
CA ALA A 67 15.81 -5.43 2.06
C ALA A 67 14.47 -5.14 2.75
N GLY A 68 14.34 -3.99 3.42
CA GLY A 68 13.10 -3.57 4.07
C GLY A 68 12.48 -2.34 3.41
N THR A 69 11.19 -2.44 3.09
CA THR A 69 10.28 -1.34 2.76
C THR A 69 9.58 -0.89 4.03
N LEU A 70 9.66 0.40 4.37
CA LEU A 70 8.86 0.93 5.48
C LEU A 70 7.43 1.15 4.99
N ALA A 71 6.46 0.56 5.67
CA ALA A 71 5.04 0.75 5.42
C ALA A 71 4.41 1.43 6.64
N PHE A 72 3.51 2.39 6.43
CA PHE A 72 2.79 3.04 7.52
C PHE A 72 1.41 3.53 7.08
N THR A 73 0.49 3.66 8.03
CA THR A 73 -0.89 4.07 7.75
C THR A 73 -1.15 5.52 8.20
N GLY A 74 -2.20 6.10 7.63
CA GLY A 74 -2.65 7.47 7.91
C GLY A 74 -3.42 7.64 9.22
N ARG A 75 -4.52 8.40 9.18
CA ARG A 75 -5.49 8.53 10.29
C ARG A 75 -6.76 7.77 9.92
N PRO A 76 -7.52 7.24 10.89
CA PRO A 76 -7.28 7.27 12.35
C PRO A 76 -6.30 6.21 12.86
N GLU A 77 -6.25 5.04 12.25
CA GLU A 77 -5.34 3.93 12.56
C GLU A 77 -3.92 4.31 12.13
N ARG A 78 -3.00 4.40 13.10
CA ARG A 78 -1.59 4.74 12.88
C ARG A 78 -0.72 3.56 13.22
N GLU A 79 -0.35 2.83 12.19
CA GLU A 79 0.52 1.67 12.26
C GLU A 79 1.77 1.93 11.41
N ALA A 80 2.86 1.26 11.76
CA ALA A 80 4.08 1.28 10.97
C ALA A 80 4.78 -0.07 11.09
N GLN A 81 5.28 -0.58 9.97
CA GLN A 81 5.91 -1.87 9.86
C GLN A 81 7.06 -1.82 8.84
N THR A 82 7.95 -2.80 8.90
CA THR A 82 8.94 -3.03 7.83
C THR A 82 8.53 -4.31 7.11
N TRP A 83 8.23 -4.20 5.82
CA TRP A 83 7.93 -5.33 4.96
C TRP A 83 9.19 -5.76 4.22
N ASP A 84 9.30 -7.05 3.91
CA ASP A 84 10.34 -7.52 3.02
C ASP A 84 10.11 -6.91 1.63
N THR A 85 11.15 -6.27 1.08
CA THR A 85 11.04 -5.58 -0.21
C THR A 85 10.71 -6.54 -1.35
N SER A 86 11.21 -7.78 -1.30
CA SER A 86 10.90 -8.76 -2.33
C SER A 86 9.45 -9.23 -2.25
N GLU A 87 8.94 -9.49 -1.05
CA GLU A 87 7.52 -9.83 -0.85
C GLU A 87 6.60 -8.69 -1.29
N PHE A 88 6.95 -7.43 -0.98
CA PHE A 88 6.21 -6.27 -1.47
C PHE A 88 6.16 -6.21 -3.00
N LEU A 89 7.29 -6.42 -3.68
CA LEU A 89 7.35 -6.40 -5.14
C LEU A 89 6.59 -7.57 -5.78
N ASP A 90 6.51 -8.73 -5.11
CA ASP A 90 5.71 -9.87 -5.55
C ASP A 90 4.20 -9.60 -5.50
N LEU A 91 3.75 -8.72 -4.59
CA LEU A 91 2.35 -8.28 -4.49
C LEU A 91 1.96 -7.26 -5.56
N TRP A 92 2.91 -6.60 -6.20
CA TRP A 92 2.67 -5.42 -7.03
C TRP A 92 1.59 -5.62 -8.09
N ALA A 93 1.63 -6.73 -8.83
CA ALA A 93 0.65 -6.99 -9.89
C ALA A 93 -0.78 -7.14 -9.35
N ASN A 94 -0.94 -7.62 -8.11
CA ASN A 94 -2.24 -7.76 -7.46
C ASN A 94 -2.77 -6.40 -6.97
N GLU A 95 -1.90 -5.61 -6.33
CA GLU A 95 -2.30 -4.34 -5.71
C GLU A 95 -2.42 -3.19 -6.71
N PHE A 96 -1.54 -3.16 -7.73
CA PHE A 96 -1.36 -2.02 -8.63
C PHE A 96 -1.54 -2.36 -10.11
N GLY A 97 -1.94 -3.59 -10.44
CA GLY A 97 -2.04 -4.03 -11.83
C GLY A 97 -3.10 -3.30 -12.66
N TYR A 98 -4.15 -2.78 -12.01
CA TYR A 98 -5.20 -1.99 -12.66
C TYR A 98 -4.96 -0.48 -12.57
N ASP A 99 -4.52 0.00 -11.41
CA ASP A 99 -4.27 1.41 -11.14
C ASP A 99 -2.85 1.59 -10.57
N PRO A 100 -1.88 1.99 -11.41
CA PRO A 100 -0.50 2.25 -10.99
C PRO A 100 -0.42 3.32 -9.90
N PRO A 101 0.37 3.13 -8.83
CA PRO A 101 0.46 4.10 -7.75
C PRO A 101 1.21 5.34 -8.22
N ASN A 102 0.83 6.48 -7.64
CA ASN A 102 1.70 7.64 -7.64
C ASN A 102 2.93 7.35 -6.77
N ALA A 103 4.07 7.89 -7.16
CA ALA A 103 5.28 7.82 -6.38
C ALA A 103 6.09 9.10 -6.51
N VAL A 104 6.84 9.42 -5.46
CA VAL A 104 7.82 10.50 -5.43
C VAL A 104 9.20 9.92 -5.24
N ASN A 105 10.10 10.17 -6.19
CA ASN A 105 11.52 9.93 -6.01
C ASN A 105 12.17 11.21 -5.46
N ASN A 106 12.80 11.10 -4.28
CA ASN A 106 13.45 12.19 -3.60
C ASN A 106 14.91 11.85 -3.27
N ALA A 107 15.84 12.69 -3.73
CA ALA A 107 17.24 12.65 -3.32
C ALA A 107 18.01 13.90 -3.78
N ASN A 108 18.81 14.50 -2.88
CA ASN A 108 19.79 15.54 -3.21
C ASN A 108 19.28 16.67 -4.15
N GLY A 109 18.07 17.17 -3.91
CA GLY A 109 17.46 18.23 -4.73
C GLY A 109 16.64 17.74 -5.92
N VAL A 110 16.66 16.44 -6.22
CA VAL A 110 15.68 15.77 -7.07
C VAL A 110 14.42 15.54 -6.26
N GLN A 111 13.30 16.02 -6.77
CA GLN A 111 11.94 15.68 -6.32
C GLN A 111 11.09 15.57 -7.57
N VAL A 112 10.75 14.34 -7.97
CA VAL A 112 9.93 14.09 -9.14
C VAL A 112 8.79 13.14 -8.78
N ALA A 113 7.60 13.48 -9.24
CA ALA A 113 6.42 12.65 -9.08
C ALA A 113 6.08 11.91 -10.39
N VAL A 114 5.82 10.61 -10.28
CA VAL A 114 5.56 9.69 -11.41
C VAL A 114 4.48 8.70 -11.01
N THR A 115 3.81 8.06 -11.97
CA THR A 115 3.17 6.78 -11.72
C THR A 115 4.14 5.65 -12.03
N LEU A 116 4.13 4.58 -11.24
CA LEU A 116 5.02 3.43 -11.44
C LEU A 116 4.24 2.19 -11.85
N SER A 117 4.71 1.50 -12.88
CA SER A 117 4.15 0.21 -13.30
C SER A 117 5.25 -0.78 -13.68
N ASP A 118 4.85 -2.03 -13.92
CA ASP A 118 5.68 -3.09 -14.47
C ASP A 118 7.04 -3.25 -13.77
N PRO A 119 7.08 -3.51 -12.44
CA PRO A 119 8.32 -3.81 -11.76
C PRO A 119 8.98 -5.05 -12.39
N ARG A 120 10.28 -4.97 -12.64
CA ARG A 120 11.08 -6.09 -13.14
C ARG A 120 12.26 -6.29 -12.19
N VAL A 121 12.10 -7.25 -11.28
CA VAL A 121 13.11 -7.60 -10.28
C VAL A 121 14.30 -8.29 -10.95
N GLY A 122 15.51 -7.99 -10.48
CA GLY A 122 16.75 -8.56 -11.00
C GLY A 122 17.15 -7.96 -12.34
N MET A 123 16.71 -6.74 -12.64
CA MET A 123 16.90 -6.11 -13.94
C MET A 123 17.34 -4.64 -13.78
N SER A 124 18.09 -4.11 -14.75
CA SER A 124 18.49 -2.70 -14.87
C SER A 124 18.45 -2.24 -16.32
N ALA A 125 18.17 -0.96 -16.54
CA ALA A 125 18.12 -0.37 -17.86
C ALA A 125 19.50 0.07 -18.36
N ARG A 126 19.70 0.01 -19.68
CA ARG A 126 20.91 0.42 -20.40
C ARG A 126 20.66 1.73 -21.15
N ASP A 127 21.72 2.43 -21.51
CA ASP A 127 21.66 3.67 -22.31
C ASP A 127 20.83 3.58 -23.61
N ASP A 128 20.65 2.38 -24.17
CA ASP A 128 19.83 2.12 -25.36
C ASP A 128 18.34 1.82 -25.05
N GLY A 129 17.92 1.98 -23.79
CA GLY A 129 16.59 1.68 -23.29
C GLY A 129 16.32 0.19 -23.05
N ALA A 130 17.24 -0.72 -23.39
CA ALA A 130 17.06 -2.15 -23.16
C ALA A 130 17.28 -2.50 -21.68
N VAL A 131 16.50 -3.47 -21.18
CA VAL A 131 16.62 -3.95 -19.80
C VAL A 131 17.45 -5.24 -19.75
N THR A 132 18.44 -5.32 -18.85
CA THR A 132 19.33 -6.48 -18.67
C THR A 132 19.38 -7.01 -17.23
N PRO A 133 19.72 -8.29 -17.02
CA PRO A 133 19.82 -8.87 -15.68
C PRO A 133 20.86 -8.15 -14.80
N SER A 134 20.47 -7.83 -13.55
CA SER A 134 21.28 -7.18 -12.53
C SER A 134 20.76 -7.57 -11.14
N ALA A 135 21.57 -8.29 -10.36
CA ALA A 135 21.17 -8.76 -9.04
C ALA A 135 21.01 -7.58 -8.06
N GLY A 136 19.93 -7.58 -7.27
CA GLY A 136 19.65 -6.50 -6.31
C GLY A 136 19.17 -5.19 -6.95
N ALA A 137 18.76 -5.24 -8.22
CA ALA A 137 18.16 -4.13 -8.93
C ALA A 137 16.69 -4.40 -9.28
N VAL A 138 15.94 -3.32 -9.47
CA VAL A 138 14.59 -3.34 -10.01
C VAL A 138 14.47 -2.24 -11.05
N THR A 139 13.70 -2.50 -12.12
CA THR A 139 13.23 -1.43 -13.00
C THR A 139 11.73 -1.26 -12.89
N PHE A 140 11.25 -0.03 -13.05
CA PHE A 140 9.85 0.30 -13.24
C PHE A 140 9.68 1.07 -14.56
N THR A 141 8.53 0.90 -15.19
CA THR A 141 8.02 1.93 -16.10
C THR A 141 7.56 3.11 -15.25
N ALA A 142 8.03 4.30 -15.56
CA ALA A 142 7.73 5.52 -14.82
C ALA A 142 7.14 6.57 -15.78
N THR A 143 5.87 6.89 -15.59
CA THR A 143 5.19 7.94 -16.36
C THR A 143 5.17 9.23 -15.53
N PRO A 144 5.75 10.35 -16.01
CA PRO A 144 5.73 11.60 -15.26
C PRO A 144 4.32 12.11 -15.01
N LEU A 145 4.04 12.56 -13.79
CA LEU A 145 2.80 13.30 -13.54
C LEU A 145 2.83 14.68 -14.23
N PRO A 146 1.68 15.31 -14.51
CA PRO A 146 1.63 16.59 -15.21
C PRO A 146 2.54 17.66 -14.60
N GLY A 147 3.44 18.21 -15.43
CA GLY A 147 4.40 19.25 -15.01
C GLY A 147 5.68 18.72 -14.35
N GLN A 148 5.86 17.40 -14.30
CA GLN A 148 7.08 16.75 -13.81
C GLN A 148 7.97 16.37 -15.00
N GLU A 149 9.29 16.48 -14.82
CA GLU A 149 10.29 15.98 -15.77
C GLU A 149 11.38 15.26 -14.96
N PRO A 150 11.48 13.91 -15.05
CA PRO A 150 12.53 13.16 -14.37
C PRO A 150 13.93 13.55 -14.84
N PRO A 151 14.92 13.64 -13.94
CA PRO A 151 16.30 13.86 -14.33
C PRO A 151 16.90 12.58 -14.93
N THR A 152 17.68 12.73 -15.99
CA THR A 152 18.40 11.59 -16.62
C THR A 152 19.81 11.39 -16.04
N SER A 153 20.19 12.17 -15.03
CA SER A 153 21.44 11.98 -14.29
C SER A 153 21.28 10.94 -13.18
N LEU A 154 22.38 10.28 -12.83
CA LEU A 154 22.45 9.40 -11.66
C LEU A 154 21.94 10.08 -10.39
N ILE A 155 21.04 9.40 -9.69
CA ILE A 155 20.47 9.79 -8.41
C ILE A 155 21.17 8.97 -7.32
N ASN A 156 21.87 9.64 -6.41
CA ASN A 156 22.53 8.98 -5.28
C ASN A 156 21.56 8.85 -4.10
N GLN A 157 21.39 7.63 -3.60
CA GLN A 157 20.53 7.29 -2.45
C GLN A 157 19.08 7.76 -2.60
N PRO A 158 18.36 7.39 -3.67
CA PRO A 158 16.95 7.76 -3.82
C PRO A 158 16.10 7.12 -2.72
N THR A 159 15.22 7.93 -2.14
CA THR A 159 14.07 7.46 -1.37
C THR A 159 12.82 7.59 -2.23
N LEU A 160 12.12 6.48 -2.40
CA LEU A 160 10.90 6.39 -3.18
C LEU A 160 9.72 6.30 -2.20
N PHE A 161 8.85 7.30 -2.22
CA PHE A 161 7.57 7.28 -1.53
C PHE A 161 6.52 6.79 -2.52
N ILE A 162 5.79 5.73 -2.19
CA ILE A 162 4.79 5.11 -3.07
C ILE A 162 3.45 5.20 -2.37
N ASP A 163 2.44 5.62 -3.12
CA ASP A 163 1.06 5.72 -2.66
C ASP A 163 0.43 4.34 -2.42
N ASP A 164 -0.81 4.36 -1.98
CA ASP A 164 -1.35 3.39 -1.04
C ASP A 164 -1.72 2.01 -1.58
N ILE A 165 -1.64 1.03 -0.69
CA ILE A 165 -2.25 -0.29 -0.82
C ILE A 165 -3.37 -0.43 0.22
N TYR A 166 -4.51 -0.98 -0.20
CA TYR A 166 -5.64 -1.31 0.67
C TYR A 166 -5.53 -2.76 1.13
N MET A 167 -5.01 -2.99 2.34
CA MET A 167 -4.81 -4.35 2.83
C MET A 167 -4.99 -4.46 4.34
N ALA A 168 -5.90 -5.34 4.76
CA ALA A 168 -6.16 -5.63 6.17
C ALA A 168 -4.98 -6.30 6.90
N PHE A 169 -4.22 -7.16 6.21
CA PHE A 169 -3.09 -7.90 6.78
C PHE A 169 -1.87 -7.87 5.85
N PRO A 170 -0.77 -7.21 6.23
CA PRO A 170 0.41 -7.12 5.39
C PRO A 170 1.14 -8.47 5.25
N PRO A 171 2.00 -8.62 4.21
CA PRO A 171 2.79 -9.83 4.02
C PRO A 171 3.60 -10.20 5.27
N GLY A 172 3.60 -11.50 5.60
CA GLY A 172 4.28 -12.03 6.78
C GLY A 172 3.46 -12.10 8.07
N LEU A 173 2.23 -11.57 8.09
CA LEU A 173 1.28 -11.75 9.21
C LEU A 173 0.05 -12.55 8.74
N SER A 174 -0.11 -13.77 9.26
CA SER A 174 -1.40 -14.48 9.16
C SER A 174 -2.43 -13.81 10.07
N GLU A 175 -3.73 -13.95 9.74
CA GLU A 175 -4.82 -13.59 10.65
C GLU A 175 -4.48 -14.10 12.07
N PRO A 176 -4.59 -13.27 13.13
CA PRO A 176 -4.64 -13.83 14.46
C PRO A 176 -5.86 -14.77 14.46
N ASP A 177 -5.61 -16.08 14.65
CA ASP A 177 -6.66 -17.10 14.77
C ASP A 177 -7.83 -16.50 15.56
N LEU A 178 -8.93 -16.20 14.86
CA LEU A 178 -10.17 -15.79 15.49
C LEU A 178 -10.69 -17.02 16.24
N GLN A 179 -10.30 -17.14 17.51
CA GLN A 179 -10.92 -18.01 18.51
C GLN A 179 -12.06 -17.30 19.21
#